data_AF-A0A223VQM0-F1
#
_entry.id   AF-A0A223VQM0-F1
#
_cell.length_a   1.000
_cell.length_b   1.000
_cell.length_c   1.000
_cell.angle_alpha   90.00
_cell.angle_beta   90.00
_cell.angle_gamma   90.00
#
_symmetry.space_group_name_H-M   'P 1'
#
loop_
_entity.id
_entity.type
_entity.pdbx_description
1 polymer ?
#
loop_
_entity_poly.entity_id
_entity_poly.type
_entity_poly.pdbx_seq_one_letter_code
_entity_poly.pdbx_strand_id
1 'polypeptide(L)'
;METPYFWTDDEMLDIGIDQLLLASRQWSSRIESYPPSANFHMRSTLQMSITLPIEMAALVKAKVAAGEYASESEVIRDGLRVLLARDRAMEDWLRDEVIPAAAALKAEPERALSVEQVREHMAAKRQRKGTGKA
;
A
#
# COMPACT_ATOMS: atom_id res chain seq x y z
N MET A 1 -9.25 6.14 31.89
CA MET A 1 -8.92 4.98 31.03
C MET A 1 -9.85 5.06 29.83
N GLU A 2 -9.46 5.88 28.87
CA GLU A 2 -10.29 6.16 27.69
C GLU A 2 -9.58 5.61 26.45
N THR A 3 -10.22 4.63 25.84
CA THR A 3 -9.91 4.10 24.51
C THR A 3 -10.69 4.91 23.49
N PRO A 4 -10.07 5.55 22.48
CA PRO A 4 -10.82 6.04 21.34
C PRO A 4 -10.89 4.94 20.28
N TYR A 5 -12.08 4.37 20.16
CA TYR A 5 -12.54 3.63 18.99
C TYR A 5 -12.49 4.60 17.79
N PHE A 6 -11.66 4.26 16.82
CA PHE A 6 -11.60 4.92 15.51
C PHE A 6 -12.02 3.85 14.50
N TRP A 7 -12.88 4.21 13.53
CA TRP A 7 -13.75 3.34 12.69
C TRP A 7 -15.03 2.93 13.43
N THR A 8 -16.21 3.52 13.19
CA THR A 8 -16.98 3.51 11.94
C THR A 8 -18.15 4.50 12.13
N ASP A 9 -18.44 5.34 11.14
CA ASP A 9 -19.81 5.60 10.70
C ASP A 9 -19.75 6.25 9.31
N ASP A 10 -20.15 5.42 8.36
CA ASP A 10 -20.37 5.73 6.95
C ASP A 10 -21.77 6.34 6.84
N GLU A 11 -21.84 7.67 6.82
CA GLU A 11 -23.08 8.38 6.48
C GLU A 11 -23.04 8.71 4.99
N MET A 12 -23.50 7.74 4.19
CA MET A 12 -23.73 7.90 2.75
C MET A 12 -24.78 8.98 2.49
N LEU A 13 -24.39 10.08 1.86
CA LEU A 13 -25.33 11.02 1.25
C LEU A 13 -25.70 10.52 -0.16
N ASP A 14 -26.91 9.98 -0.23
CA ASP A 14 -27.62 9.50 -1.42
C ASP A 14 -27.90 10.68 -2.38
N ILE A 15 -27.12 10.80 -3.45
CA ILE A 15 -27.38 11.74 -4.55
C ILE A 15 -27.57 10.92 -5.83
N GLY A 16 -28.83 10.62 -6.14
CA GLY A 16 -29.24 9.85 -7.30
C GLY A 16 -28.81 10.46 -8.64
N ILE A 17 -28.30 9.59 -9.51
CA ILE A 17 -27.76 9.87 -10.86
C ILE A 17 -28.79 10.56 -11.78
N ASP A 18 -30.07 10.50 -11.44
CA ASP A 18 -31.17 11.10 -12.23
C ASP A 18 -31.18 12.64 -12.18
N GLN A 19 -30.58 13.28 -11.16
CA GLN A 19 -30.45 14.74 -11.10
C GLN A 19 -29.38 15.30 -12.05
N LEU A 20 -28.37 14.51 -12.41
CA LEU A 20 -27.27 14.93 -13.29
C LEU A 20 -27.70 15.05 -14.76
N LEU A 21 -28.75 14.34 -15.18
CA LEU A 21 -29.16 14.29 -16.58
C LEU A 21 -30.12 15.42 -16.97
N LEU A 22 -30.91 15.98 -16.04
CA LEU A 22 -31.78 17.13 -16.31
C LEU A 22 -31.03 18.47 -16.37
N ALA A 23 -29.87 18.60 -15.71
CA ALA A 23 -29.05 19.81 -15.81
C ALA A 23 -28.36 19.97 -17.17
N SER A 24 -28.26 18.90 -17.97
CA SER A 24 -27.53 18.90 -19.24
C SER A 24 -28.25 19.61 -20.40
N ARG A 25 -29.57 19.82 -20.32
CA ARG A 25 -30.36 20.33 -21.46
C ARG A 25 -30.61 21.83 -21.50
N GLN A 26 -30.28 22.59 -20.45
CA GLN A 26 -30.38 24.06 -20.47
C GLN A 26 -29.05 24.79 -20.55
N TRP A 27 -27.92 24.08 -20.48
CA TRP A 27 -26.60 24.70 -20.42
C TRP A 27 -25.90 24.75 -21.80
N SER A 28 -26.64 25.14 -22.85
CA SER A 28 -26.08 25.26 -24.21
C SER A 28 -26.08 26.68 -24.77
N SER A 29 -26.40 27.70 -23.97
CA SER A 29 -26.47 29.10 -24.46
C SER A 29 -25.74 30.13 -23.58
N ARG A 30 -24.88 29.69 -22.65
CA ARG A 30 -24.10 30.60 -21.78
C ARG A 30 -22.61 30.21 -21.76
N ILE A 31 -22.06 29.90 -22.93
CA ILE A 31 -20.62 29.80 -23.16
C ILE A 31 -20.16 31.18 -23.61
N GLU A 32 -20.02 32.11 -22.68
CA GLU A 32 -19.24 33.32 -22.90
C GLU A 32 -18.78 33.78 -21.51
N SER A 33 -17.46 33.85 -21.30
CA SER A 33 -16.77 34.28 -20.07
C SER A 33 -16.44 33.20 -19.02
N TYR A 34 -15.54 32.28 -19.36
CA TYR A 34 -14.53 31.84 -18.39
C TYR A 34 -13.16 32.29 -18.90
N PRO A 35 -12.34 32.99 -18.09
CA PRO A 35 -10.97 33.27 -18.47
C PRO A 35 -10.21 31.94 -18.63
N PRO A 36 -9.26 31.85 -19.57
CA PRO A 36 -8.59 30.60 -19.91
C PRO A 36 -7.82 30.12 -18.68
N SER A 37 -8.16 28.91 -18.24
CA SER A 37 -7.36 27.99 -17.44
C SER A 37 -6.08 28.61 -16.87
N ALA A 38 -6.20 29.22 -15.69
CA ALA A 38 -5.05 29.41 -14.83
C ALA A 38 -4.40 28.03 -14.67
N ASN A 39 -3.14 27.90 -15.11
CA ASN A 39 -2.32 26.74 -14.86
C ASN A 39 -2.32 26.47 -13.36
N PHE A 40 -3.18 25.57 -12.89
CA PHE A 40 -3.00 24.92 -11.60
C PHE A 40 -1.74 24.08 -11.75
N HIS A 41 -0.61 24.68 -11.42
CA HIS A 41 0.63 23.96 -11.22
C HIS A 41 0.37 23.02 -10.04
N MET A 42 -0.10 21.80 -10.32
CA MET A 42 -0.30 20.77 -9.33
C MET A 42 1.08 20.50 -8.72
N ARG A 43 1.32 21.04 -7.53
CA ARG A 43 2.51 20.68 -6.77
C ARG A 43 2.40 19.20 -6.43
N SER A 44 3.28 18.39 -7.02
CA SER A 44 3.38 16.96 -6.71
C SER A 44 3.98 16.69 -5.32
N THR A 45 4.39 17.73 -4.60
CA THR A 45 4.99 17.64 -3.25
C THR A 45 4.32 18.60 -2.26
N LEU A 46 3.92 18.02 -1.13
CA LEU A 46 3.45 18.73 0.05
C LEU A 46 4.62 18.86 1.05
N GLN A 47 4.88 20.07 1.56
CA GLN A 47 5.82 20.23 2.68
C GLN A 47 5.11 19.95 4.00
N MET A 48 5.80 19.25 4.89
CA MET A 48 5.29 18.84 6.19
C MET A 48 6.43 18.89 7.22
N SER A 49 6.10 19.29 8.45
CA SER A 49 6.99 19.15 9.61
C SER A 49 6.63 17.90 10.38
N ILE A 50 7.63 17.08 10.71
CA ILE A 50 7.45 15.85 11.49
C ILE A 50 8.41 15.86 12.67
N THR A 51 7.94 15.39 13.82
CA THR A 51 8.79 15.18 15.00
C THR A 51 9.27 13.74 15.01
N LEU A 52 10.58 13.55 15.08
CA LEU A 52 11.20 12.24 15.19
C LEU A 52 11.84 12.08 16.58
N PRO A 53 11.92 10.85 17.12
CA PRO A 53 12.81 10.56 18.23
C PRO A 53 14.23 11.02 17.93
N ILE A 54 14.93 11.53 18.95
CA ILE A 54 16.27 12.15 18.79
C ILE A 54 17.23 11.23 18.04
N GLU A 55 17.28 9.96 18.42
CA GLU A 55 18.14 8.95 17.79
C GLU A 55 17.83 8.77 16.29
N MET A 56 16.55 8.74 15.92
CA MET A 56 16.15 8.60 14.51
C MET A 56 16.47 9.85 13.69
N ALA A 57 16.29 11.05 14.28
CA ALA A 57 16.70 12.29 13.65
C ALA A 57 18.22 12.34 13.42
N ALA A 58 19.01 11.83 14.38
CA ALA A 58 20.46 11.73 14.25
C ALA A 58 20.87 10.78 13.12
N LEU A 59 20.21 9.63 13.00
CA LEU A 59 20.44 8.68 11.89
C LEU A 59 20.14 9.31 10.52
N VAL A 60 19.01 10.02 10.38
CA VAL A 60 18.66 10.71 9.12
C VAL A 60 19.72 11.76 8.76
N LYS A 61 20.15 12.57 9.73
CA LYS A 61 21.20 13.58 9.52
C LYS A 61 22.55 12.94 9.15
N ALA A 62 22.92 11.84 9.79
CA ALA A 62 24.16 11.13 9.49
C ALA A 62 24.20 10.61 8.05
N LYS A 63 23.07 10.10 7.54
CA LYS A 63 22.94 9.64 6.14
C LYS A 63 23.15 10.77 5.13
N VAL A 64 22.59 11.95 5.40
CA VAL A 64 22.79 13.13 4.55
C VAL A 64 24.25 13.62 4.64
N ALA A 65 24.81 13.68 5.86
CA ALA A 65 26.20 14.10 6.07
C ALA A 65 27.22 13.15 5.42
N ALA A 66 26.92 11.85 5.35
CA ALA A 66 27.71 10.86 4.63
C ALA A 66 27.61 10.98 3.11
N GLY A 67 26.71 11.83 2.59
CA GLY A 67 26.46 11.98 1.16
C GLY A 67 25.67 10.84 0.53
N GLU A 68 25.07 9.94 1.34
CA GLU A 68 24.21 8.86 0.84
C GLU A 68 22.90 9.42 0.25
N TYR A 69 22.44 10.57 0.76
CA TYR A 69 21.23 11.24 0.33
C TYR A 69 21.46 12.75 0.25
N ALA A 70 20.78 13.43 -0.67
CA ALA A 70 20.91 14.87 -0.86
C ALA A 70 20.14 15.70 0.17
N SER A 71 19.14 15.10 0.84
CA SER A 71 18.34 15.77 1.87
C SER A 71 17.64 14.79 2.80
N GLU A 72 17.23 15.26 3.98
CA GLU A 72 16.44 14.47 4.93
C GLU A 72 15.10 14.04 4.33
N SER A 73 14.48 14.90 3.52
CA SER A 73 13.24 14.57 2.80
C SER A 73 13.41 13.40 1.83
N GLU A 74 14.61 13.21 1.27
CA GLU A 74 14.90 12.08 0.38
C GLU A 74 15.02 10.77 1.16
N VAL A 75 15.73 10.78 2.29
CA VAL A 75 15.83 9.62 3.20
C VAL A 75 14.43 9.12 3.59
N ILE A 76 13.54 10.04 3.97
CA ILE A 76 12.17 9.70 4.37
C ILE A 76 11.37 9.15 3.20
N ARG A 77 11.42 9.80 2.02
CA ARG A 77 10.71 9.29 0.84
C ARG A 77 11.19 7.91 0.41
N ASP A 78 12.49 7.67 0.45
CA ASP A 78 13.07 6.37 0.10
C ASP A 78 12.61 5.28 1.08
N GLY A 79 12.69 5.55 2.39
CA GLY A 79 12.18 4.64 3.41
C GLY A 79 10.69 4.32 3.23
N LEU A 80 9.86 5.32 2.91
CA LEU A 80 8.43 5.12 2.65
C LEU A 80 8.16 4.27 1.41
N ARG A 81 8.97 4.39 0.35
CA ARG A 81 8.82 3.53 -0.84
C ARG A 81 9.13 2.07 -0.53
N VAL A 82 10.18 1.82 0.25
CA VAL A 82 10.53 0.46 0.68
C VAL A 82 9.41 -0.15 1.53
N LEU A 83 8.86 0.63 2.47
CA LEU A 83 7.73 0.19 3.30
C LEU A 83 6.52 -0.17 2.42
N LEU A 84 6.12 0.71 1.50
CA LEU A 84 4.99 0.48 0.61
C LEU A 84 5.20 -0.73 -0.32
N ALA A 85 6.41 -0.92 -0.82
CA ALA A 85 6.74 -2.09 -1.65
C ALA A 85 6.61 -3.39 -0.85
N ARG A 86 7.08 -3.41 0.39
CA ARG A 86 6.93 -4.54 1.30
C ARG A 86 5.46 -4.84 1.59
N ASP A 87 4.67 -3.82 1.89
CA ASP A 87 3.26 -4.00 2.24
C ASP A 87 2.46 -4.53 1.05
N ARG A 88 2.71 -4.01 -0.16
CA ARG A 88 2.11 -4.54 -1.39
C ARG A 88 2.50 -5.99 -1.65
N ALA A 89 3.79 -6.33 -1.53
CA ALA A 89 4.24 -7.70 -1.72
C ALA A 89 3.59 -8.67 -0.73
N MET A 90 3.37 -8.23 0.52
CA MET A 90 2.65 -9.01 1.52
C MET A 90 1.18 -9.19 1.14
N GLU A 91 0.51 -8.13 0.71
CA GLU A 91 -0.91 -8.18 0.32
C GLU A 91 -1.13 -9.04 -0.91
N ASP A 92 -0.30 -8.90 -1.94
CA ASP A 92 -0.34 -9.73 -3.14
C ASP A 92 -0.14 -11.21 -2.78
N TRP A 93 0.84 -11.52 -1.92
CA TRP A 93 1.07 -12.89 -1.45
C TRP A 93 -0.12 -13.46 -0.67
N LEU A 94 -0.71 -12.66 0.23
CA LEU A 94 -1.89 -13.07 0.98
C LEU A 94 -3.07 -13.35 0.05
N ARG A 95 -3.33 -12.45 -0.90
CA ARG A 95 -4.45 -12.54 -1.84
C ARG A 95 -4.29 -13.70 -2.82
N ASP A 96 -3.08 -13.88 -3.37
CA ASP A 96 -2.86 -14.75 -4.52
C ASP A 96 -2.42 -16.17 -4.11
N GLU A 97 -1.79 -16.34 -2.95
CA GLU A 97 -1.32 -17.65 -2.48
C GLU A 97 -2.07 -18.13 -1.24
N VAL A 98 -2.14 -17.31 -0.19
CA VAL A 98 -2.61 -17.77 1.12
C VAL A 98 -4.12 -17.97 1.13
N ILE A 99 -4.90 -17.00 0.65
CA ILE A 99 -6.36 -17.08 0.63
C ILE A 99 -6.83 -18.29 -0.21
N PRO A 100 -6.34 -18.53 -1.44
CA PRO A 100 -6.72 -19.72 -2.21
C PRO A 100 -6.31 -21.02 -1.54
N ALA A 101 -5.10 -21.10 -0.96
CA ALA A 101 -4.65 -22.30 -0.25
C ALA A 101 -5.53 -22.60 0.96
N ALA A 102 -5.89 -21.58 1.74
CA ALA A 102 -6.76 -21.72 2.90
C ALA A 102 -8.19 -22.12 2.49
N ALA A 103 -8.74 -21.52 1.43
CA ALA A 103 -10.06 -21.88 0.91
C ALA A 103 -10.09 -23.35 0.42
N ALA A 104 -9.05 -23.78 -0.28
CA ALA A 104 -8.92 -25.16 -0.76
C ALA A 104 -8.80 -26.16 0.40
N LEU A 105 -8.01 -25.84 1.43
CA LEU A 105 -7.89 -26.68 2.63
C LEU A 105 -9.21 -26.75 3.42
N LYS A 106 -9.97 -25.66 3.47
CA LYS A 106 -11.28 -25.63 4.10
C LYS A 106 -12.30 -26.49 3.35
N ALA A 107 -12.23 -26.50 2.02
CA ALA A 107 -13.12 -27.30 1.16
C ALA A 107 -12.76 -28.79 1.19
N GLU A 108 -11.47 -29.12 1.23
CA GLU A 108 -10.92 -30.48 1.18
C GLU A 108 -9.91 -30.69 2.34
N PRO A 109 -10.39 -30.97 3.56
CA PRO A 109 -9.53 -31.09 4.75
C PRO A 109 -8.50 -32.22 4.66
N GLU A 110 -8.77 -33.28 3.91
CA GLU A 110 -7.86 -34.41 3.65
C GLU A 110 -6.57 -34.01 2.93
N ARG A 111 -6.50 -32.79 2.37
CA ARG A 111 -5.27 -32.22 1.80
C ARG A 111 -4.27 -31.80 2.87
N ALA A 112 -4.66 -31.75 4.13
CA ALA A 112 -3.76 -31.46 5.23
C ALA A 112 -2.65 -32.51 5.33
N LEU A 113 -1.40 -32.06 5.40
CA LEU A 113 -0.26 -32.93 5.67
C LEU A 113 -0.02 -33.02 7.18
N SER A 114 0.32 -34.21 7.65
CA SER A 114 0.83 -34.39 9.02
C SER A 114 2.20 -33.73 9.18
N VAL A 115 2.62 -33.47 10.42
CA VAL A 115 3.92 -32.87 10.72
C VAL A 115 5.08 -33.72 10.17
N GLU A 116 4.95 -35.05 10.24
CA GLU A 116 5.91 -36.02 9.72
C GLU A 116 6.00 -35.90 8.19
N GLN A 117 4.85 -35.87 7.49
CA GLN A 117 4.81 -35.71 6.04
C GLN A 117 5.42 -34.38 5.57
N VAL A 118 5.18 -33.28 6.30
CA VAL A 118 5.81 -31.98 6.01
C VAL A 118 7.33 -32.07 6.18
N ARG A 119 7.83 -32.71 7.24
CA ARG A 119 9.27 -32.89 7.47
C ARG A 119 9.93 -33.70 6.36
N GLU A 120 9.32 -34.82 5.97
CA GLU A 120 9.80 -35.65 4.87
C GLU A 120 9.83 -34.88 3.55
N HIS A 121 8.76 -34.15 3.24
CA HIS A 121 8.67 -33.31 2.04
C HIS A 121 9.78 -32.25 2.00
N MET A 122 10.02 -31.57 3.13
CA MET A 122 11.05 -30.53 3.23
C MET A 122 12.47 -31.12 3.15
N ALA A 123 12.71 -32.29 3.74
CA ALA A 123 13.98 -33.02 3.62
C ALA A 123 14.27 -33.40 2.17
N ALA A 124 13.28 -33.95 1.45
CA ALA A 124 13.40 -34.30 0.03
C ALA A 124 13.68 -33.06 -0.84
N LYS A 125 12.99 -31.93 -0.57
CA LYS A 125 13.22 -30.66 -1.28
C LYS A 125 14.66 -30.14 -1.09
N ARG A 126 15.22 -30.26 0.12
CA ARG A 126 16.61 -29.86 0.42
C ARG A 126 17.63 -30.73 -0.31
N GLN A 127 17.43 -32.06 -0.34
CA GLN A 127 18.32 -32.99 -1.05
C GLN A 127 18.38 -32.67 -2.56
N ARG A 128 17.24 -32.40 -3.19
CA ARG A 128 17.15 -32.01 -4.61
C ARG A 128 17.89 -30.71 -4.93
N LYS A 129 17.92 -29.76 -3.98
CA LYS A 129 18.65 -28.49 -4.14
C LYS A 129 20.16 -28.65 -3.90
N GLY A 130 20.57 -29.63 -3.09
CA GLY A 130 21.97 -29.94 -2.80
C GLY A 130 22.73 -30.66 -3.93
N THR A 131 22.02 -31.39 -4.79
CA THR A 131 22.62 -32.16 -5.91
C THR A 131 22.88 -31.34 -7.18
N GLY A 132 22.50 -30.06 -7.21
CA GLY A 132 22.74 -29.15 -8.35
C GLY A 132 24.04 -28.34 -8.28
N LYS A 133 24.95 -28.70 -7.36
CA LYS A 133 26.25 -28.04 -7.15
C LYS A 133 27.34 -29.11 -7.19
N ALA A 134 27.58 -29.67 -8.36
CA ALA A 134 28.71 -30.55 -8.67
C ALA A 134 29.19 -30.24 -10.09
#